data_AF-A0A2T4VD06-F1
#
_entry.id   AF-A0A2T4VD06-F1
#
_cell.length_a   1.000
_cell.length_b   1.000
_cell.length_c   1.000
_cell.angle_alpha   90.00
_cell.angle_beta   90.00
_cell.angle_gamma   90.00
#
_symmetry.space_group_name_H-M   'P 1'
#
loop_
_entity.id
_entity.type
_entity.pdbx_description
1 polymer ?
#
loop_
_entity_poly.entity_id
_entity_poly.type
_entity_poly.pdbx_seq_one_letter_code
_entity_poly.pdbx_strand_id
1 'polypeptide(L)'
;MAGETFLRMDGPVPEDGPESEDGPRLALVTRGEELARLLEGAMACSFSHEVPESPEEVDVVERFLRDCSEYSDVQGLPDALRQEMEEHFGQLLDALWKLDWLVFGDVRETTLVPGEDPVHGRAVMLCLARYDSPSVEMDAKLRRYMASFKEAVARIQGRSDVSGGGAGGLLH
;
A
#
# COMPACT_ATOMS: atom_id res chain seq x y z
N MET A 1 7.47 -8.24 -19.59
CA MET A 1 7.59 -9.40 -18.68
C MET A 1 7.64 -8.85 -17.26
N ALA A 2 6.50 -8.90 -16.58
CA ALA A 2 6.30 -8.31 -15.26
C ALA A 2 7.01 -9.15 -14.21
N GLY A 3 7.85 -8.53 -13.39
CA GLY A 3 8.22 -9.12 -12.10
C GLY A 3 7.04 -8.88 -11.17
N GLU A 4 6.69 -9.87 -10.37
CA GLU A 4 5.60 -9.77 -9.41
C GLU A 4 6.17 -9.55 -8.00
N THR A 5 5.46 -8.76 -7.18
CA THR A 5 5.80 -8.50 -5.77
C THR A 5 4.62 -8.90 -4.92
N PHE A 6 4.87 -9.75 -3.92
CA PHE A 6 3.84 -10.19 -2.98
C PHE A 6 4.36 -10.28 -1.55
N LEU A 7 3.47 -10.14 -0.59
CA LEU A 7 3.74 -10.48 0.80
C LEU A 7 3.38 -11.95 1.04
N ARG A 8 4.26 -12.72 1.69
CA ARG A 8 3.90 -14.05 2.20
C ARG A 8 3.16 -13.89 3.52
N MET A 9 2.02 -14.57 3.62
CA MET A 9 1.31 -14.76 4.88
C MET A 9 1.59 -16.17 5.40
N ASP A 10 2.27 -16.28 6.54
CA ASP A 10 2.40 -17.55 7.24
C ASP A 10 1.04 -17.89 7.90
N GLY A 11 0.27 -18.78 7.26
CA GLY A 11 -1.02 -19.28 7.77
C GLY A 11 -0.91 -20.70 8.31
N PRO A 12 -1.85 -21.15 9.18
CA PRO A 12 -1.94 -22.56 9.55
C PRO A 12 -2.24 -23.38 8.30
N VAL A 13 -1.34 -24.30 7.96
CA VAL A 13 -1.52 -25.27 6.88
C VAL A 13 -2.71 -26.17 7.25
N PRO A 14 -3.76 -26.29 6.44
CA PRO A 14 -4.80 -27.27 6.68
C PRO A 14 -4.16 -28.67 6.65
N GLU A 15 -4.31 -29.44 7.73
CA GLU A 15 -3.61 -30.73 7.94
C GLU A 15 -3.95 -31.83 6.90
N ASP A 16 -4.86 -31.59 5.96
CA ASP A 16 -5.34 -32.58 4.96
C ASP A 16 -5.32 -32.09 3.50
N GLY A 17 -4.59 -31.01 3.17
CA GLY A 17 -4.41 -30.54 1.78
C GLY A 17 -3.01 -30.86 1.24
N PRO A 18 -2.82 -31.06 -0.09
CA PRO A 18 -1.47 -31.11 -0.64
C PRO A 18 -0.73 -29.84 -0.23
N GLU A 19 0.51 -29.98 0.25
CA GLU A 19 1.40 -28.88 0.60
C GLU A 19 1.53 -27.94 -0.61
N SER A 20 0.65 -26.96 -0.71
CA SER A 20 0.83 -25.84 -1.60
C SER A 20 1.94 -25.00 -0.96
N GLU A 21 3.16 -25.10 -1.50
CA GLU A 21 4.29 -24.22 -1.18
C GLU A 21 3.95 -22.72 -1.32
N ASP A 22 2.79 -22.42 -1.91
CA ASP A 22 2.16 -21.12 -2.07
C ASP A 22 1.15 -20.84 -0.95
N GLY A 23 1.62 -20.33 0.18
CA GLY A 23 0.77 -19.65 1.15
C GLY A 23 0.05 -18.43 0.52
N PRO A 24 -0.96 -17.86 1.18
CA PRO A 24 -1.70 -16.72 0.64
C PRO A 24 -0.76 -15.56 0.30
N ARG A 25 -0.81 -15.10 -0.96
CA ARG A 25 0.00 -14.00 -1.50
C ARG A 25 -0.84 -12.74 -1.62
N LEU A 26 -0.40 -11.66 -0.99
CA LEU A 26 -1.05 -10.36 -1.12
C LEU A 26 -0.40 -9.56 -2.24
N ALA A 27 -1.19 -8.94 -3.12
CA ALA A 27 -0.68 -8.19 -4.26
C ALA A 27 -0.18 -6.81 -3.84
N LEU A 28 0.95 -6.36 -4.40
CA LEU A 28 1.44 -5.00 -4.21
C LEU A 28 0.47 -3.98 -4.83
N VAL A 29 0.05 -3.01 -4.02
CA VAL A 29 -0.79 -1.89 -4.43
C VAL A 29 0.09 -0.71 -4.75
N THR A 30 0.04 -0.24 -5.99
CA THR A 30 0.95 0.81 -6.48
C THR A 30 0.24 2.08 -6.94
N ARG A 31 -1.08 2.00 -7.13
CA ARG A 31 -1.89 3.11 -7.64
C ARG A 31 -3.08 3.37 -6.72
N GLY A 32 -3.44 4.64 -6.57
CA GLY A 32 -4.61 5.04 -5.79
C GLY A 32 -5.92 4.43 -6.33
N GLU A 33 -6.05 4.30 -7.65
CA GLU A 33 -7.13 3.57 -8.32
C GLU A 33 -7.27 2.11 -7.85
N GLU A 34 -6.14 1.41 -7.67
CA GLU A 34 -6.14 0.01 -7.20
C GLU A 34 -6.63 -0.06 -5.76
N LEU A 35 -6.14 0.83 -4.90
CA LEU A 35 -6.55 0.89 -3.49
C LEU A 35 -8.03 1.27 -3.35
N ALA A 36 -8.48 2.28 -4.10
CA ALA A 36 -9.86 2.70 -4.16
C ALA A 36 -10.79 1.54 -4.54
N ARG A 37 -10.43 0.76 -5.57
CA ARG A 37 -11.20 -0.42 -5.99
C ARG A 37 -11.22 -1.55 -4.97
N LEU A 38 -10.11 -1.75 -4.25
CA LEU A 38 -10.07 -2.73 -3.16
C LEU A 38 -11.06 -2.33 -2.06
N LEU A 39 -11.03 -1.06 -1.66
CA LEU A 39 -11.83 -0.54 -0.55
C LEU A 39 -13.31 -0.34 -0.89
N GLU A 40 -13.65 0.11 -2.10
CA GLU A 40 -15.03 0.46 -2.49
C GLU A 40 -16.02 -0.65 -2.12
N GLY A 41 -16.94 -0.39 -1.20
CA GLY A 41 -17.99 -1.33 -0.80
C GLY A 41 -17.51 -2.58 -0.07
N ALA A 42 -16.38 -2.50 0.62
CA ALA A 42 -15.95 -3.49 1.59
C ALA A 42 -16.74 -3.37 2.90
N MET A 43 -17.12 -4.49 3.50
CA MET A 43 -17.81 -4.49 4.79
C MET A 43 -16.87 -4.29 5.98
N ALA A 44 -15.59 -4.59 5.77
CA ALA A 44 -14.56 -4.45 6.77
C ALA A 44 -13.21 -4.26 6.09
N CYS A 45 -12.35 -3.46 6.71
CA CYS A 45 -10.94 -3.35 6.37
C CYS A 45 -10.10 -3.80 7.56
N SER A 46 -9.27 -4.83 7.36
CA SER A 46 -8.36 -5.36 8.37
C SER A 46 -6.93 -5.03 8.00
N PHE A 47 -6.13 -4.70 9.01
CA PHE A 47 -4.76 -4.23 8.80
C PHE A 47 -3.75 -5.13 9.50
N SER A 48 -2.61 -5.35 8.84
CA SER A 48 -1.37 -5.79 9.46
C SER A 48 -0.28 -4.82 9.06
N HIS A 49 0.59 -4.42 9.99
CA HIS A 49 1.71 -3.57 9.63
C HIS A 49 2.90 -3.80 10.57
N GLU A 50 4.09 -3.56 10.05
CA GLU A 50 5.30 -3.46 10.88
C GLU A 50 5.22 -2.24 11.81
N VAL A 51 6.07 -2.20 12.85
CA VAL A 51 6.07 -1.08 13.81
C VAL A 51 6.84 0.11 13.22
N PRO A 52 6.21 1.29 13.07
CA PRO A 52 6.91 2.51 12.66
C PRO A 52 8.06 2.86 13.60
N GLU A 53 9.20 3.28 13.05
CA GLU A 53 10.41 3.57 13.83
C GLU A 53 10.66 5.07 14.06
N SER A 54 9.99 5.93 13.30
CA SER A 54 10.11 7.38 13.40
C SER A 54 8.75 8.06 13.54
N PRO A 55 8.68 9.27 14.14
CA PRO A 55 7.42 10.02 14.22
C PRO A 55 6.79 10.30 12.84
N GLU A 56 7.62 10.53 11.83
CA GLU A 56 7.15 10.74 10.45
C GLU A 56 6.50 9.48 9.88
N GLU A 57 7.09 8.30 10.11
CA GLU A 57 6.46 7.03 9.73
C GLU A 57 5.14 6.81 10.47
N VAL A 58 5.09 7.10 11.78
CA VAL A 58 3.86 6.99 12.58
C VAL A 58 2.75 7.83 11.95
N ASP A 59 3.02 9.11 11.68
CA ASP A 59 2.02 10.03 11.15
C ASP A 59 1.48 9.57 9.79
N VAL A 60 2.36 9.10 8.89
CA VAL A 60 1.98 8.66 7.54
C VAL A 60 1.22 7.32 7.59
N VAL A 61 1.71 6.35 8.36
CA VAL A 61 1.07 5.03 8.51
C VAL A 61 -0.29 5.17 9.17
N GLU A 62 -0.40 5.88 10.30
CA GLU A 62 -1.68 6.07 10.99
C GLU A 62 -2.70 6.80 10.11
N ARG A 63 -2.27 7.84 9.39
CA ARG A 63 -3.14 8.54 8.43
C ARG A 63 -3.62 7.58 7.34
N PHE A 64 -2.73 6.79 6.76
CA PHE A 64 -3.11 5.83 5.73
C PHE A 64 -4.14 4.82 6.24
N LEU A 65 -3.91 4.22 7.41
CA LEU A 65 -4.78 3.22 8.00
C LEU A 65 -6.17 3.80 8.33
N ARG A 66 -6.20 4.98 8.95
CA ARG A 66 -7.45 5.68 9.26
C ARG A 66 -8.25 5.95 7.99
N ASP A 67 -7.62 6.59 7.00
CA ASP A 67 -8.30 6.97 5.77
C ASP A 67 -8.81 5.71 5.03
N CYS A 68 -8.04 4.62 4.97
CA CYS A 68 -8.51 3.34 4.40
C CYS A 68 -9.74 2.78 5.12
N SER A 69 -9.78 2.88 6.46
CA SER A 69 -10.94 2.44 7.24
C SER A 69 -12.18 3.26 6.92
N GLU A 70 -12.03 4.58 6.79
CA GLU A 70 -13.14 5.53 6.53
C GLU A 70 -13.77 5.32 5.14
N TYR A 71 -12.98 4.91 4.15
CA TYR A 71 -13.48 4.72 2.78
C TYR A 71 -13.97 3.29 2.47
N SER A 72 -13.75 2.33 3.38
CA SER A 72 -14.02 0.92 3.11
C SER A 72 -15.51 0.61 2.90
N ASP A 73 -16.43 1.24 3.63
CA ASP A 73 -17.87 0.96 3.52
C ASP A 73 -18.59 1.83 2.49
N VAL A 74 -17.86 2.71 1.80
CA VAL A 74 -18.44 3.66 0.85
C VAL A 74 -18.79 2.96 -0.47
N GLN A 75 -20.06 3.03 -0.88
CA GLN A 75 -20.56 2.45 -2.14
C GLN A 75 -21.06 3.53 -3.10
N GLY A 76 -20.76 3.37 -4.39
CA GLY A 76 -21.42 4.12 -5.45
C GLY A 76 -21.09 5.60 -5.46
N LEU A 77 -19.83 5.97 -5.17
CA LEU A 77 -19.39 7.35 -5.27
C LEU A 77 -19.61 7.91 -6.69
N PRO A 78 -20.09 9.15 -6.82
CA PRO A 78 -20.05 9.89 -8.08
C PRO A 78 -18.63 9.91 -8.65
N ASP A 79 -18.50 9.86 -9.98
CA ASP A 79 -17.20 9.75 -10.65
C ASP A 79 -16.20 10.84 -10.24
N ALA A 80 -16.67 12.07 -10.00
CA ALA A 80 -15.82 13.16 -9.53
C ALA A 80 -15.22 12.88 -8.14
N LEU A 81 -16.03 12.40 -7.20
CA LEU A 81 -15.56 12.04 -5.85
C LEU A 81 -14.70 10.78 -5.87
N ARG A 82 -14.95 9.85 -6.80
CA ARG A 82 -14.06 8.71 -7.01
C ARG A 82 -12.68 9.19 -7.46
N GLN A 83 -12.59 10.09 -8.44
CA GLN A 83 -11.31 10.63 -8.89
C GLN A 83 -10.54 11.35 -7.77
N GLU A 84 -11.22 12.17 -6.97
CA GLU A 84 -10.61 12.83 -5.81
C GLU A 84 -10.06 11.80 -4.79
N MET A 85 -10.80 10.72 -4.55
CA MET A 85 -10.37 9.63 -3.67
C MET A 85 -9.16 8.87 -4.24
N GLU A 86 -9.14 8.58 -5.54
CA GLU A 86 -8.02 7.93 -6.22
C GLU A 86 -6.76 8.80 -6.16
N GLU A 87 -6.87 10.10 -6.37
CA GLU A 87 -5.76 11.05 -6.25
C GLU A 87 -5.25 11.14 -4.81
N HIS A 88 -6.16 11.21 -3.83
CA HIS A 88 -5.82 11.22 -2.40
C HIS A 88 -5.04 9.98 -2.01
N PHE A 89 -5.52 8.78 -2.37
CA PHE A 89 -4.80 7.54 -2.10
C PHE A 89 -3.48 7.45 -2.86
N GLY A 90 -3.40 7.99 -4.08
CA GLY A 90 -2.14 8.11 -4.81
C GLY A 90 -1.09 8.92 -4.04
N GLN A 91 -1.49 10.03 -3.41
CA GLN A 91 -0.59 10.85 -2.59
C GLN A 91 -0.14 10.12 -1.32
N LEU A 92 -1.04 9.39 -0.66
CA LEU A 92 -0.70 8.60 0.53
C LEU A 92 0.26 7.45 0.20
N LEU A 93 0.04 6.74 -0.91
CA LEU A 93 0.94 5.68 -1.38
C LEU A 93 2.33 6.23 -1.72
N ASP A 94 2.40 7.42 -2.34
CA ASP A 94 3.68 8.08 -2.62
C ASP A 94 4.41 8.52 -1.34
N ALA A 95 3.67 8.99 -0.32
CA ALA A 95 4.25 9.32 0.98
C ALA A 95 4.85 8.09 1.68
N LEU A 96 4.11 6.98 1.72
CA LEU A 96 4.60 5.70 2.24
C LEU A 96 5.82 5.21 1.47
N TRP A 97 5.78 5.29 0.14
CA TRP A 97 6.86 4.87 -0.73
C TRP A 97 8.18 5.60 -0.46
N LYS A 98 8.13 6.91 -0.20
CA LYS A 98 9.31 7.73 0.14
C LYS A 98 9.95 7.31 1.45
N LEU A 99 9.18 6.71 2.35
CA LEU A 99 9.62 6.17 3.63
C LEU A 99 9.92 4.67 3.55
N ASP A 100 10.07 4.13 2.34
CA ASP A 100 10.35 2.72 2.07
C ASP A 100 9.25 1.73 2.48
N TRP A 101 8.03 2.20 2.74
CA TRP A 101 6.86 1.36 3.02
C TRP A 101 6.19 0.88 1.74
N LEU A 102 5.79 -0.39 1.74
CA LEU A 102 5.02 -1.04 0.68
C LEU A 102 3.65 -1.41 1.22
N VAL A 103 2.62 -1.24 0.38
CA VAL A 103 1.23 -1.63 0.70
C VAL A 103 0.86 -2.84 -0.13
N PHE A 104 0.38 -3.88 0.54
CA PHE A 104 -0.16 -5.08 -0.07
C PHE A 104 -1.63 -5.21 0.25
N GLY A 105 -2.42 -5.68 -0.71
CA GLY A 105 -3.87 -5.80 -0.55
C GLY A 105 -4.42 -7.09 -1.13
N ASP A 106 -5.49 -7.58 -0.50
CA ASP A 106 -6.31 -8.68 -0.99
C ASP A 106 -7.77 -8.49 -0.54
N VAL A 107 -8.69 -9.10 -1.28
CA VAL A 107 -10.12 -9.11 -0.98
C VAL A 107 -10.55 -10.54 -0.71
N ARG A 108 -11.21 -10.74 0.44
CA ARG A 108 -11.76 -12.03 0.83
C ARG A 108 -13.25 -11.95 0.97
N GLU A 109 -13.93 -13.01 0.56
CA GLU A 109 -15.33 -13.20 0.92
C GLU A 109 -15.43 -13.39 2.44
N THR A 110 -16.38 -12.69 3.05
CA THR A 110 -16.63 -12.76 4.48
C THR A 110 -18.13 -12.86 4.75
N THR A 111 -18.47 -13.37 5.92
CA THR A 111 -19.84 -13.43 6.41
C THR A 111 -19.87 -12.85 7.80
N LEU A 112 -20.60 -11.75 7.97
CA LEU A 112 -20.95 -11.21 9.27
C LEU A 112 -22.17 -11.98 9.76
N VAL A 113 -22.07 -12.58 10.96
CA VAL A 113 -23.17 -13.33 11.57
C VAL A 113 -23.70 -12.58 12.80
N PRO A 114 -24.47 -11.48 12.63
CA PRO A 114 -25.17 -10.87 13.75
C PRO A 114 -26.52 -11.56 13.93
N GLY A 115 -26.59 -12.61 14.76
CA GLY A 115 -27.87 -13.28 15.07
C GLY A 115 -28.32 -14.27 13.99
N GLU A 116 -29.57 -14.15 13.53
CA GLU A 116 -30.24 -15.18 12.68
C GLU A 116 -29.98 -15.02 11.16
N ASP A 117 -29.71 -13.80 10.68
CA ASP A 117 -29.51 -13.54 9.24
C ASP A 117 -28.03 -13.18 8.93
N PRO A 118 -27.26 -14.10 8.29
CA PRO A 118 -25.89 -13.82 7.91
C PRO A 118 -25.83 -12.80 6.77
N VAL A 119 -24.99 -11.78 6.91
CA VAL A 119 -24.70 -10.81 5.85
C VAL A 119 -23.41 -11.20 5.17
N HIS A 120 -23.51 -11.57 3.89
CA HIS A 120 -22.35 -11.87 3.05
C HIS A 120 -21.81 -10.61 2.38
N GLY A 121 -20.48 -10.51 2.29
CA GLY A 121 -19.84 -9.48 1.49
C GLY A 121 -18.34 -9.63 1.45
N ARG A 122 -17.64 -8.51 1.23
CA ARG A 122 -16.19 -8.50 1.02
C ARG A 122 -15.49 -7.88 2.21
N ALA A 123 -14.43 -8.51 2.68
CA ALA A 123 -13.47 -7.92 3.61
C ALA A 123 -12.15 -7.67 2.88
N VAL A 124 -11.57 -6.51 3.11
CA VAL A 124 -10.25 -6.15 2.58
C VAL A 124 -9.22 -6.42 3.66
N MET A 125 -8.11 -7.04 3.27
CA MET A 125 -6.92 -7.15 4.09
C MET A 125 -5.83 -6.30 3.47
N LEU A 126 -5.33 -5.33 4.23
CA LEU A 126 -4.17 -4.52 3.85
C LEU A 126 -2.99 -4.84 4.76
N CYS A 127 -1.83 -5.07 4.16
CA CYS A 127 -0.59 -5.29 4.88
C CYS A 127 0.46 -4.25 4.49
N LEU A 128 1.04 -3.58 5.48
CA LEU A 128 2.12 -2.62 5.27
C LEU A 128 3.43 -3.21 5.79
N ALA A 129 4.43 -3.27 4.92
CA ALA A 129 5.75 -3.79 5.28
C ALA A 129 6.83 -2.92 4.67
N ARG A 130 8.00 -2.86 5.30
CA ARG A 130 9.15 -2.19 4.70
C ARG A 130 9.65 -2.96 3.48
N TYR A 131 10.19 -2.21 2.54
CA TYR A 131 10.78 -2.74 1.31
C TYR A 131 11.88 -3.79 1.56
N ASP A 132 12.63 -3.65 2.65
CA ASP A 132 13.72 -4.54 3.03
C ASP A 132 13.30 -5.65 4.02
N SER A 133 12.01 -5.73 4.35
CA SER A 133 11.46 -6.74 5.25
C SER A 133 11.70 -8.17 4.71
N PRO A 134 12.08 -9.12 5.58
CA PRO A 134 12.27 -10.52 5.19
C PRO A 134 10.96 -11.19 4.74
N SER A 135 9.80 -10.65 5.12
CA SER A 135 8.48 -11.17 4.74
C SER A 135 8.07 -10.80 3.31
N VAL A 136 8.79 -9.85 2.68
CA VAL A 136 8.52 -9.38 1.33
C VAL A 136 9.29 -10.22 0.32
N GLU A 137 8.55 -11.01 -0.46
CA GLU A 137 9.10 -11.76 -1.57
C GLU A 137 9.01 -10.96 -2.87
N MET A 138 10.18 -10.71 -3.44
CA MET A 138 10.31 -10.02 -4.71
C MET A 138 11.28 -10.77 -5.60
N ASP A 139 10.92 -10.87 -6.87
CA ASP A 139 11.84 -11.36 -7.89
C ASP A 139 13.15 -10.53 -7.88
N ALA A 140 14.29 -11.21 -8.01
CA ALA A 140 15.61 -10.58 -7.91
C ALA A 140 15.82 -9.47 -8.96
N LYS A 141 15.19 -9.58 -10.13
CA LYS A 141 15.23 -8.56 -11.18
C LYS A 141 14.42 -7.33 -10.76
N LEU A 142 13.25 -7.53 -10.19
CA LEU A 142 12.38 -6.45 -9.71
C LEU A 142 13.00 -5.70 -8.54
N ARG A 143 13.61 -6.42 -7.59
CA ARG A 143 14.38 -5.83 -6.48
C ARG A 143 15.49 -4.92 -7.00
N ARG A 144 16.24 -5.35 -8.02
CA ARG A 144 17.27 -4.51 -8.65
C ARG A 144 16.67 -3.27 -9.33
N TYR A 145 15.56 -3.42 -10.04
CA TYR A 145 14.90 -2.27 -10.67
C TYR A 145 14.39 -1.25 -9.65
N MET A 146 13.77 -1.71 -8.56
CA MET A 146 13.27 -0.82 -7.50
C MET A 146 14.40 -0.09 -6.80
N ALA A 147 15.51 -0.77 -6.48
CA ALA A 147 16.71 -0.12 -5.95
C ALA A 147 17.25 0.96 -6.91
N SER A 148 17.42 0.62 -8.20
CA SER A 148 17.89 1.60 -9.21
C SER A 148 16.92 2.77 -9.42
N PHE A 149 15.62 2.52 -9.32
CA PHE A 149 14.60 3.55 -9.42
C PHE A 149 14.62 4.50 -8.22
N LYS A 150 14.68 3.97 -6.98
CA LYS A 150 14.84 4.78 -5.76
C LYS A 150 16.08 5.66 -5.83
N GLU A 151 17.21 5.12 -6.27
CA GLU A 151 18.44 5.89 -6.51
C GLU A 151 18.28 6.98 -7.60
N ALA A 152 17.50 6.71 -8.65
CA ALA A 152 17.22 7.70 -9.69
C ALA A 152 16.33 8.84 -9.18
N VAL A 153 15.28 8.52 -8.42
CA VAL A 153 14.37 9.49 -7.81
C VAL A 153 15.09 10.37 -6.80
N ALA A 154 15.88 9.77 -5.90
CA ALA A 154 16.69 10.50 -4.93
C ALA A 154 17.65 11.50 -5.61
N ARG A 155 18.26 11.14 -6.75
CA ARG A 155 19.12 12.04 -7.54
C ARG A 155 18.36 13.21 -8.16
N ILE A 156 17.10 13.01 -8.57
CA ILE A 156 16.28 14.07 -9.16
C ILE A 156 15.82 15.04 -8.07
N GLN A 157 15.35 14.51 -6.92
CA GLN A 157 14.89 15.33 -5.80
C GLN A 157 16.05 16.09 -5.14
N GLY A 158 17.19 15.44 -4.91
CA GLY A 158 18.39 16.09 -4.37
C GLY A 158 19.03 17.14 -5.31
N ARG A 159 18.68 17.15 -6.60
CA ARG A 159 19.05 18.26 -7.52
C ARG A 159 18.19 19.50 -7.33
N SER A 160 16.98 19.35 -6.81
CA SER A 160 16.05 20.48 -6.59
C SER A 160 16.47 21.35 -5.40
N ASP A 161 17.21 20.79 -4.43
CA ASP A 161 17.72 21.51 -3.25
C ASP A 161 19.03 22.28 -3.51
N VAL A 162 19.70 22.05 -4.65
CA VAL A 162 21.00 22.68 -4.99
C VAL A 162 20.81 23.93 -5.87
N SER A 163 19.57 24.26 -6.27
CA SER A 163 19.27 25.47 -7.06
C SER A 163 18.81 26.67 -6.20
N GLY A 164 19.46 26.87 -5.05
CA GLY A 164 19.28 28.04 -4.19
C GLY A 164 20.61 28.76 -3.95
N GLY A 165 21.05 29.60 -4.90
CA GLY A 165 22.30 30.36 -4.73
C GLY A 165 22.69 31.18 -5.95
N GLY A 166 21.74 31.89 -6.57
CA GLY A 166 22.00 32.78 -7.70
C GLY A 166 22.03 34.27 -7.31
N ALA A 167 23.14 34.91 -7.66
CA ALA A 167 23.27 36.31 -8.06
C ALA A 167 23.03 37.42 -7.03
N GLY A 168 24.12 37.91 -6.44
CA GLY A 168 24.20 39.25 -5.88
C GLY A 168 25.50 39.94 -6.31
N GLY A 169 25.39 40.96 -7.17
CA GLY A 169 26.44 41.97 -7.34
C GLY A 169 26.90 42.23 -8.78
N LEU A 170 26.05 42.87 -9.59
CA LEU A 170 26.51 43.69 -10.71
C LEU A 170 25.46 44.75 -11.04
N LEU A 171 25.42 45.82 -10.25
CA LEU A 171 24.92 47.13 -10.68
C LEU A 171 25.66 48.24 -9.91
N HIS A 172 26.21 49.17 -10.71
CA HIS A 172 26.93 50.42 -10.43
C HIS A 172 28.43 50.37 -10.13
#